data_AF-A0A5N5G808-F1
#
_entry.id   AF-A0A5N5G808-F1
#
_cell.length_a   1.000
_cell.length_b   1.000
_cell.length_c   1.000
_cell.angle_alpha   90.00
_cell.angle_beta   90.00
_cell.angle_gamma   90.00
#
_symmetry.space_group_name_H-M   'P 1'
#
loop_
_entity.id
_entity.type
_entity.pdbx_description
1 polymer ?
#
loop_
_entity_poly.entity_id
_entity_poly.type
_entity_poly.pdbx_seq_one_letter_code
_entity_poly.pdbx_strand_id
1 'polypeptide(L)'
;MGSISEEMVKKLEDQAASFSWWWDSHNRPNQSQWLEATLSELNQKTKLMLNIIEEDGDSFAKRAEMLFKRKPKLINMLEDFYKSYRSLAEKSFSSLNSLKVQTIQKCEKEISTYLKAKSLKAQVETDQESIEEHMEKENIDQGVESDGNVCGKDKMLDEKISELIDENMQQRAELIRRNKEKSETIERLLSQVNRLTDENINLWSHLGSHKDATDHTITRQNKPQFSRSKSKGPSFLGRLTGCTGT
;
A
#
# COMPACT_ATOMS: atom_id res chain seq x y z
N MET A 1 30.28 -27.65 -29.89
CA MET A 1 30.46 -27.82 -28.44
C MET A 1 30.60 -26.42 -27.86
N GLY A 2 29.48 -25.71 -27.67
CA GLY A 2 29.50 -24.42 -26.98
C GLY A 2 29.72 -24.70 -25.50
N SER A 3 30.80 -24.17 -24.94
CA SER A 3 31.26 -24.49 -23.60
C SER A 3 30.27 -23.97 -22.56
N ILE A 4 29.99 -24.76 -21.52
CA ILE A 4 29.17 -24.42 -20.34
C ILE A 4 29.49 -23.02 -19.76
N SER A 5 30.71 -22.53 -19.97
CA SER A 5 31.14 -21.17 -19.65
C SER A 5 30.34 -20.07 -20.36
N GLU A 6 30.00 -20.23 -21.65
CA GLU A 6 29.20 -19.23 -22.40
C GLU A 6 27.77 -19.13 -21.86
N GLU A 7 27.20 -20.27 -21.44
CA GLU A 7 25.85 -20.32 -20.87
C GLU A 7 25.80 -19.72 -19.46
N MET A 8 26.85 -19.92 -18.66
CA MET A 8 26.97 -19.29 -17.33
C MET A 8 27.22 -17.78 -17.42
N VAL A 9 28.04 -17.33 -18.37
CA VAL A 9 28.29 -15.90 -18.62
C VAL A 9 27.00 -15.21 -19.09
N LYS A 10 26.27 -15.83 -20.03
CA LYS A 10 24.99 -15.31 -20.50
C LYS A 10 23.95 -15.22 -19.39
N LYS A 11 23.92 -16.20 -18.48
CA LYS A 11 23.00 -16.20 -17.33
C LYS A 11 23.33 -15.11 -16.30
N LEU A 12 24.61 -14.79 -16.12
CA LEU A 12 25.08 -13.68 -15.29
C LEU A 12 24.75 -12.32 -15.93
N GLU A 13 24.90 -12.20 -17.25
CA GLU A 13 24.51 -11.01 -18.02
C GLU A 13 23.00 -10.81 -18.01
N ASP A 14 22.21 -11.87 -18.16
CA ASP A 14 20.74 -11.81 -18.10
C ASP A 14 20.26 -11.43 -16.68
N GLN A 15 20.92 -11.92 -15.63
CA GLN A 15 20.66 -11.48 -14.26
C GLN A 15 21.03 -10.01 -14.04
N ALA A 16 22.18 -9.57 -14.55
CA ALA A 16 22.60 -8.18 -14.47
C ALA A 16 21.68 -7.24 -15.27
N ALA A 17 21.20 -7.68 -16.44
CA ALA A 17 20.27 -6.94 -17.29
C ALA A 17 18.86 -6.87 -16.67
N SER A 18 18.38 -7.97 -16.08
CA SER A 18 17.13 -7.99 -15.31
C SER A 18 17.24 -7.09 -14.08
N PHE A 19 18.41 -7.08 -13.42
CA PHE A 19 18.72 -6.16 -12.34
C PHE A 19 18.91 -4.71 -12.84
N SER A 20 19.21 -4.46 -14.10
CA SER A 20 19.27 -3.10 -14.64
C SER A 20 17.86 -2.56 -14.95
N TRP A 21 16.98 -3.38 -15.52
CA TRP A 21 15.64 -2.96 -15.95
C TRP A 21 14.68 -2.59 -14.81
N TRP A 22 14.71 -3.32 -13.69
CA TRP A 22 13.91 -2.94 -12.52
C TRP A 22 14.45 -1.67 -11.83
N TRP A 23 15.77 -1.46 -11.82
CA TRP A 23 16.39 -0.24 -11.28
C TRP A 23 16.12 0.99 -12.14
N ASP A 24 16.22 0.86 -13.47
CA ASP A 24 16.08 1.99 -14.40
C ASP A 24 14.62 2.46 -14.58
N SER A 25 13.65 1.57 -14.32
CA SER A 25 12.21 1.88 -14.25
C SER A 25 11.85 2.84 -13.11
N HIS A 26 12.64 2.86 -12.03
CA HIS A 26 12.40 3.72 -10.86
C HIS A 26 13.01 5.12 -11.00
N ASN A 27 13.86 5.35 -12.01
CA ASN A 27 14.39 6.67 -12.36
C ASN A 27 13.36 7.45 -13.19
N ARG A 28 12.29 7.91 -12.53
CA ARG A 28 11.35 8.85 -13.16
C ARG A 28 11.95 10.26 -13.15
N PRO A 29 11.68 11.10 -14.17
CA PRO A 29 12.22 12.46 -14.28
C PRO A 29 11.76 13.43 -13.18
N ASN A 30 10.92 13.00 -12.23
CA ASN A 30 10.39 13.80 -11.12
C ASN A 30 10.69 13.19 -9.74
N GLN A 31 11.82 12.49 -9.59
CA GLN A 31 12.24 11.99 -8.28
C GLN A 31 12.64 13.17 -7.38
N SER A 32 12.29 13.13 -6.09
CA SER A 32 12.67 14.21 -5.18
C SER A 32 14.19 14.26 -5.05
N GLN A 33 14.78 15.45 -5.14
CA GLN A 33 16.24 15.64 -5.03
C GLN A 33 16.81 15.01 -3.75
N TRP A 34 16.03 15.02 -2.66
CA TRP A 34 16.38 14.34 -1.42
C TRP A 34 16.43 12.82 -1.55
N LEU A 35 15.47 12.20 -2.26
CA LEU A 35 15.44 10.75 -2.47
C LEU A 35 16.60 10.30 -3.36
N GLU A 36 16.89 11.05 -4.42
CA GLU A 36 18.02 10.76 -5.31
C GLU A 36 19.36 10.85 -4.58
N ALA A 37 19.57 11.90 -3.78
CA ALA A 37 20.75 12.04 -2.94
C ALA A 37 20.88 10.87 -1.94
N THR A 38 19.77 10.46 -1.32
CA THR A 38 19.73 9.33 -0.38
C THR A 38 20.09 8.01 -1.08
N LEU A 39 19.50 7.73 -2.24
CA LEU A 39 19.79 6.51 -3.01
C LEU A 39 21.24 6.47 -3.50
N SER A 40 21.78 7.61 -3.94
CA SER A 40 23.17 7.73 -4.35
C SER A 40 24.14 7.47 -3.19
N GLU A 41 23.88 8.04 -2.01
CA GLU A 41 24.67 7.80 -0.80
C GLU A 41 24.64 6.32 -0.38
N LEU A 42 23.46 5.69 -0.43
CA LEU A 42 23.30 4.26 -0.17
C LEU A 42 24.11 3.42 -1.15
N ASN A 43 24.05 3.74 -2.44
CA ASN A 43 24.79 3.03 -3.47
C ASN A 43 26.31 3.17 -3.28
N GLN A 44 26.78 4.37 -2.91
CA GLN A 44 28.18 4.61 -2.58
C GLN A 44 28.64 3.80 -1.35
N LYS A 45 27.84 3.75 -0.29
CA LYS A 45 28.12 2.93 0.90
C LYS A 45 28.19 1.44 0.57
N THR A 46 27.27 0.93 -0.25
CA THR A 46 27.29 -0.47 -0.72
C THR A 46 28.55 -0.77 -1.52
N LYS A 47 28.96 0.11 -2.45
CA LYS A 47 30.21 -0.04 -3.21
C LYS A 47 31.44 -0.08 -2.31
N LEU A 48 31.49 0.78 -1.28
CA LEU A 48 32.59 0.76 -0.31
C LEU A 48 32.65 -0.55 0.49
N MET A 49 31.51 -1.12 0.86
CA MET A 49 31.44 -2.43 1.53
C MET A 49 31.90 -3.56 0.60
N LEU A 50 31.48 -3.54 -0.66
CA LEU A 50 31.90 -4.52 -1.67
C LEU A 50 33.42 -4.45 -1.91
N ASN A 51 33.98 -3.26 -2.03
CA ASN A 51 35.43 -3.09 -2.20
C ASN A 51 36.24 -3.69 -1.05
N ILE A 52 35.75 -3.64 0.19
CA ILE A 52 36.42 -4.29 1.33
C ILE A 52 36.52 -5.82 1.15
N ILE A 53 35.55 -6.40 0.47
CA ILE A 53 35.45 -7.85 0.21
C ILE A 53 36.26 -8.25 -1.03
N GLU A 54 36.27 -7.43 -2.08
CA GLU A 54 36.87 -7.78 -3.38
C GLU A 54 38.41 -7.63 -3.45
N GLU A 55 39.04 -6.82 -2.60
CA GLU A 55 40.42 -6.37 -2.82
C GLU A 55 41.56 -7.38 -2.48
N ASP A 56 42.36 -7.68 -3.50
CA ASP A 56 43.76 -8.13 -3.61
C ASP A 56 44.34 -9.12 -2.59
N GLY A 57 44.34 -10.39 -3.00
CA GLY A 57 45.37 -11.33 -2.60
C GLY A 57 45.76 -12.19 -3.80
N ASP A 58 47.03 -12.08 -4.21
CA ASP A 58 47.66 -12.91 -5.26
C ASP A 58 47.57 -14.42 -4.96
N SER A 59 47.19 -14.78 -3.73
CA SER A 59 46.88 -16.14 -3.28
C SER A 59 45.68 -16.17 -2.33
N PHE A 60 44.97 -17.30 -2.31
CA PHE A 60 43.79 -17.54 -1.47
C PHE A 60 44.05 -17.28 0.02
N ALA A 61 45.19 -17.77 0.55
CA ALA A 61 45.58 -17.55 1.94
C ALA A 61 45.68 -16.06 2.31
N LYS A 62 46.20 -15.25 1.38
CA LYS A 62 46.36 -13.80 1.57
C LYS A 62 45.02 -13.07 1.49
N ARG A 63 44.11 -13.49 0.61
CA ARG A 63 42.71 -12.98 0.60
C ARG A 63 42.00 -13.28 1.90
N ALA A 64 42.11 -14.51 2.40
CA ALA A 64 41.49 -14.90 3.66
C ALA A 64 42.05 -14.07 4.84
N GLU A 65 43.37 -13.94 4.94
CA GLU A 65 44.03 -13.14 5.98
C GLU A 65 43.58 -11.67 5.94
N MET A 66 43.57 -11.06 4.75
CA MET A 66 43.14 -9.67 4.56
C MET A 66 41.66 -9.48 4.90
N LEU A 67 40.78 -10.43 4.52
CA LEU A 67 39.36 -10.40 4.86
C LEU A 67 39.15 -10.41 6.38
N PHE A 68 39.87 -11.27 7.12
CA PHE A 68 39.78 -11.30 8.58
C PHE A 68 40.25 -9.98 9.22
N LYS A 69 41.31 -9.35 8.68
CA LYS A 69 41.78 -8.04 9.16
C LYS A 69 40.77 -6.92 8.87
N ARG A 70 40.08 -6.95 7.72
CA ARG A 70 39.10 -5.92 7.33
C ARG A 70 37.70 -6.16 7.90
N LYS A 71 37.40 -7.36 8.40
CA LYS A 71 36.09 -7.75 8.93
C LYS A 71 35.50 -6.78 9.97
N PRO A 72 36.26 -6.22 10.94
CA PRO A 72 35.71 -5.25 11.89
C PRO A 72 35.19 -3.97 11.19
N LYS A 73 35.92 -3.48 10.19
CA LYS A 73 35.51 -2.29 9.40
C LYS A 73 34.24 -2.57 8.60
N LEU A 74 34.11 -3.77 8.02
CA LEU A 74 32.92 -4.19 7.30
C LEU A 74 31.70 -4.28 8.23
N ILE A 75 31.86 -4.92 9.40
CA ILE A 75 30.80 -5.03 10.42
C ILE A 75 30.33 -3.64 10.85
N ASN A 76 31.26 -2.73 11.16
CA ASN A 76 30.89 -1.38 11.60
C ASN A 76 30.06 -0.63 10.54
N MET A 77 30.48 -0.67 9.27
CA MET A 77 29.70 -0.04 8.20
C MET A 77 28.33 -0.69 8.01
N LEU A 78 28.22 -2.02 8.14
CA LEU A 78 26.94 -2.72 8.06
C LEU A 78 26.01 -2.36 9.22
N GLU A 79 26.53 -2.23 10.44
CA GLU A 79 25.76 -1.77 11.59
C GLU A 79 25.25 -0.34 11.38
N ASP A 80 26.11 0.56 10.91
CA ASP A 80 25.73 1.95 10.64
C ASP A 80 24.68 2.03 9.53
N PHE A 81 24.81 1.20 8.49
CA PHE A 81 23.82 1.08 7.43
C PHE A 81 22.48 0.58 7.94
N TYR A 82 22.49 -0.48 8.76
CA TYR A 82 21.29 -1.03 9.38
C TYR A 82 20.60 -0.02 10.31
N LYS A 83 21.37 0.65 11.19
CA LYS A 83 20.85 1.69 12.09
C LYS A 83 20.20 2.83 11.31
N SER A 84 20.87 3.28 10.25
CA SER A 84 20.36 4.36 9.38
C SER A 84 19.06 3.96 8.68
N TYR A 85 19.02 2.77 8.08
CA TYR A 85 17.83 2.26 7.40
C TYR A 85 16.66 2.06 8.36
N ARG A 86 16.92 1.49 9.54
CA ARG A 86 15.91 1.32 10.58
C ARG A 86 15.33 2.65 11.04
N SER A 87 16.17 3.64 11.32
CA SER A 87 15.72 4.98 11.72
C SER A 87 14.85 5.63 10.64
N LEU A 88 15.22 5.50 9.37
CA LEU A 88 14.44 6.01 8.24
C LEU A 88 13.07 5.32 8.13
N ALA A 89 13.03 4.00 8.28
CA ALA A 89 11.79 3.22 8.26
C ALA A 89 10.86 3.62 9.43
N GLU A 90 11.41 3.75 10.64
CA GLU A 90 10.66 4.18 11.83
C GLU A 90 10.11 5.60 11.65
N LYS A 91 10.90 6.54 11.13
CA LYS A 91 10.44 7.90 10.83
C LYS A 91 9.30 7.91 9.80
N SER A 92 9.43 7.11 8.74
CA SER A 92 8.41 7.02 7.68
C SER A 92 7.10 6.45 8.23
N PHE A 93 7.19 5.38 9.04
CA PHE A 93 6.04 4.78 9.71
C PHE A 93 5.35 5.76 10.67
N SER A 94 6.13 6.41 11.55
CA SER A 94 5.62 7.38 12.52
C SER A 94 4.98 8.59 11.84
N SER A 95 5.61 9.13 10.78
CA SER A 95 5.07 10.26 10.02
C SER A 95 3.74 9.89 9.34
N LEU A 96 3.65 8.69 8.75
CA LEU A 96 2.42 8.23 8.11
C LEU A 96 1.29 8.04 9.13
N ASN A 97 1.59 7.45 10.29
CA ASN A 97 0.61 7.27 11.36
C ASN A 97 0.14 8.60 11.93
N SER A 98 1.05 9.56 12.14
CA SER A 98 0.69 10.90 12.58
C SER A 98 -0.27 11.59 11.59
N LEU A 99 0.01 11.52 10.29
CA LEU A 99 -0.85 12.07 9.25
C LEU A 99 -2.22 11.39 9.21
N LYS A 100 -2.26 10.06 9.35
CA LYS A 100 -3.52 9.29 9.43
C LYS A 100 -4.36 9.75 10.62
N VAL A 101 -3.77 9.83 11.81
CA VAL A 101 -4.47 10.29 13.03
C VAL A 101 -5.01 11.71 12.85
N GLN A 102 -4.20 12.63 12.31
CA GLN A 102 -4.64 14.00 12.08
C GLN A 102 -5.80 14.07 11.07
N THR A 103 -5.77 13.25 10.03
CA THR A 103 -6.82 13.18 9.02
C THR A 103 -8.12 12.61 9.59
N ILE A 104 -8.02 11.52 10.38
CA ILE A 104 -9.17 10.92 11.05
C ILE A 104 -9.81 11.93 12.01
N GLN A 105 -9.02 12.58 12.86
CA GLN A 105 -9.51 13.61 13.78
C GLN A 105 -10.19 14.78 13.07
N LYS A 106 -9.68 15.17 11.90
CA LYS A 106 -10.31 16.21 11.07
C LYS A 106 -11.67 15.75 10.56
N CYS A 107 -11.75 14.54 10.01
CA CYS A 107 -13.02 13.96 9.55
C CYS A 107 -14.03 13.81 10.70
N GLU A 108 -13.60 13.37 11.88
CA GLU A 108 -14.46 13.24 13.06
C GLU A 108 -15.08 14.60 13.46
N LYS A 109 -14.29 15.67 13.45
CA LYS A 109 -14.78 17.03 13.73
C LYS A 109 -15.80 17.48 12.67
N GLU A 110 -15.51 17.24 11.40
CA GLU A 110 -16.43 17.60 10.31
C GLU A 110 -17.75 16.82 10.41
N ILE A 111 -17.70 15.52 10.68
CA ILE A 111 -18.87 14.66 10.91
C ILE A 111 -19.67 15.15 12.12
N SER A 112 -19.00 15.44 13.24
CA SER A 112 -19.65 15.96 14.45
C SER A 112 -20.37 17.29 14.18
N THR A 113 -19.72 18.20 13.43
CA THR A 113 -20.30 19.49 13.05
C THR A 113 -21.54 19.31 12.17
N TYR A 114 -21.48 18.41 11.18
CA TYR A 114 -22.61 18.08 10.32
C TYR A 114 -23.78 17.46 11.11
N LEU A 115 -23.50 16.51 12.00
CA LEU A 115 -24.53 15.87 12.82
C LEU A 115 -25.20 16.89 13.76
N LYS A 116 -24.42 17.81 14.35
CA LYS A 116 -24.96 18.89 15.19
C LYS A 116 -25.85 19.84 14.39
N ALA A 117 -25.42 20.26 13.19
CA ALA A 117 -26.22 21.09 12.31
C ALA A 117 -27.51 20.38 11.86
N LYS A 118 -27.44 19.07 11.59
CA LYS A 118 -28.60 18.24 11.24
C LYS A 118 -29.60 18.13 12.41
N SER A 119 -29.11 17.98 13.64
CA SER A 119 -29.96 17.93 14.84
C SER A 119 -30.63 19.27 15.11
N LEU A 120 -29.90 20.38 14.97
CA LEU A 120 -30.47 21.74 15.10
C LEU A 120 -31.54 21.99 14.04
N LYS A 121 -31.29 21.54 12.80
CA LYS A 121 -32.26 21.66 11.71
C LYS A 121 -33.55 20.86 12.00
N ALA A 122 -33.43 19.64 12.53
CA ALA A 122 -34.59 18.84 12.92
C ALA A 122 -35.37 19.48 14.09
N GLN A 123 -34.68 20.12 15.04
CA GLN A 123 -35.33 20.85 16.14
C GLN A 123 -36.07 22.10 15.64
N VAL A 124 -35.47 22.86 14.72
CA VAL A 124 -36.13 24.02 14.09
C VAL A 124 -37.36 23.59 13.28
N GLU A 125 -37.28 22.44 12.59
CA GLU A 125 -38.42 21.89 11.84
C GLU A 125 -39.55 21.43 12.79
N THR A 126 -39.26 20.90 13.99
CA THR A 126 -40.28 20.52 14.99
C THR A 126 -40.86 21.72 15.75
N ASP A 127 -40.04 22.74 16.04
CA ASP A 127 -40.51 23.98 16.66
C ASP A 127 -41.40 24.77 15.67
N GLN A 128 -41.12 24.69 14.36
CA GLN A 128 -41.95 25.29 13.31
C GLN A 128 -43.32 24.60 13.21
N GLU A 129 -43.38 23.27 13.27
CA GLU A 129 -44.64 22.50 13.30
C GLU A 129 -45.46 22.80 14.58
N SER A 130 -44.80 22.99 15.73
CA SER A 130 -45.47 23.38 16.98
C SER A 130 -46.02 24.81 16.95
N ILE A 131 -45.40 25.73 16.20
CA ILE A 131 -45.88 27.10 16.00
C ILE A 131 -47.08 27.10 15.05
N GLU A 132 -47.05 26.28 13.99
CA GLU A 132 -48.20 26.08 13.10
C GLU A 132 -49.42 25.50 13.83
N GLU A 133 -49.23 24.53 14.74
CA GLU A 133 -50.34 23.98 15.56
C GLU A 133 -50.90 25.00 16.58
N HIS A 134 -50.10 26.01 16.99
CA HIS A 134 -50.53 27.07 17.88
C HIS A 134 -51.29 28.20 17.17
N MET A 135 -51.00 28.47 15.89
CA MET A 135 -51.74 29.45 15.09
C MET A 135 -53.12 28.92 14.64
N GLU A 136 -53.31 27.60 14.55
CA GLU A 136 -54.62 27.00 14.26
C GLU A 136 -55.58 26.99 15.46
N LYS A 137 -55.09 27.13 16.70
CA LYS A 137 -55.93 27.14 17.92
C LYS A 137 -56.34 28.53 18.41
N GLU A 138 -55.75 29.61 17.92
CA GLU A 138 -56.13 31.00 18.31
C GLU A 138 -57.09 31.70 17.32
N ASN A 139 -57.53 31.06 16.24
CA ASN A 139 -58.49 31.65 15.30
C ASN A 139 -59.94 31.24 15.59
N ILE A 140 -60.40 31.48 16.83
CA ILE A 140 -61.83 31.58 17.16
C ILE A 140 -62.16 33.05 17.46
N ASP A 141 -62.65 33.70 16.41
CA ASP A 141 -63.55 34.85 16.37
C ASP A 141 -63.62 35.77 17.62
N GLN A 142 -62.92 36.89 17.55
CA GLN A 142 -63.46 38.16 18.01
C GLN A 142 -63.21 39.25 16.97
N GLY A 143 -64.24 39.50 16.16
CA GLY A 143 -64.28 40.65 15.27
C GLY A 143 -64.20 41.98 16.01
N VAL A 144 -63.35 42.88 15.52
CA VAL A 144 -63.53 44.33 15.57
C VAL A 144 -62.92 44.94 14.31
N GLU A 145 -63.74 45.75 13.64
CA GLU A 145 -63.43 46.52 12.44
C GLU A 145 -62.22 47.45 12.60
N SER A 146 -61.38 47.57 11.56
CA SER A 146 -60.79 48.86 11.24
C SER A 146 -60.32 48.95 9.78
N ASP A 147 -60.77 50.04 9.17
CA ASP A 147 -60.53 50.54 7.83
C ASP A 147 -59.08 51.02 7.66
N GLY A 148 -58.50 50.89 6.46
CA GLY A 148 -57.19 51.49 6.17
C GLY A 148 -56.26 50.78 5.17
N ASN A 149 -56.65 50.75 3.89
CA ASN A 149 -55.78 50.78 2.69
C ASN A 149 -54.25 50.46 2.83
N VAL A 150 -53.88 49.17 2.84
CA VAL A 150 -52.51 48.68 2.49
C VAL A 150 -52.61 47.47 1.54
N CYS A 151 -53.47 47.51 0.51
CA CYS A 151 -53.89 46.28 -0.18
C CYS A 151 -53.01 45.84 -1.39
N GLY A 152 -51.96 46.56 -1.75
CA GLY A 152 -51.15 46.22 -2.94
C GLY A 152 -49.84 45.47 -2.67
N LYS A 153 -49.13 45.87 -1.60
CA LYS A 153 -47.76 45.42 -1.33
C LYS A 153 -47.70 44.14 -0.50
N ASP A 154 -48.64 43.93 0.42
CA ASP A 154 -48.75 42.70 1.22
C ASP A 154 -48.98 41.46 0.34
N LYS A 155 -49.93 41.53 -0.60
CA LYS A 155 -50.21 40.44 -1.54
C LYS A 155 -49.01 40.07 -2.42
N MET A 156 -48.20 41.06 -2.79
CA MET A 156 -46.98 40.87 -3.60
C MET A 156 -45.84 40.26 -2.77
N LEU A 157 -45.76 40.59 -1.48
CA LEU A 157 -44.80 40.00 -0.56
C LEU A 157 -45.15 38.54 -0.27
N ASP A 158 -46.43 38.23 -0.07
CA ASP A 158 -46.90 36.86 0.15
C ASP A 158 -46.68 35.96 -1.08
N GLU A 159 -46.91 36.49 -2.29
CA GLU A 159 -46.60 35.80 -3.55
C GLU A 159 -45.08 35.55 -3.68
N LYS A 160 -44.24 36.55 -3.36
CA LYS A 160 -42.78 36.40 -3.41
C LYS A 160 -42.24 35.42 -2.36
N ILE A 161 -42.84 35.40 -1.17
CA ILE A 161 -42.53 34.43 -0.12
C ILE A 161 -42.89 33.01 -0.58
N SER A 162 -44.05 32.84 -1.22
CA SER A 162 -44.50 31.56 -1.76
C SER A 162 -43.57 31.05 -2.88
N GLU A 163 -43.18 31.92 -3.83
CA GLU A 163 -42.19 31.58 -4.86
C GLU A 163 -40.85 31.15 -4.25
N LEU A 164 -40.36 31.85 -3.24
CA LEU A 164 -39.09 31.52 -2.57
C LEU A 164 -39.14 30.18 -1.83
N ILE A 165 -40.28 29.85 -1.23
CA ILE A 165 -40.51 28.56 -0.56
C ILE A 165 -40.46 27.44 -1.60
N ASP A 166 -41.17 27.59 -2.72
CA ASP A 166 -41.21 26.61 -3.80
C ASP A 166 -39.82 26.40 -4.43
N GLU A 167 -39.09 27.48 -4.70
CA GLU A 167 -37.70 27.42 -5.16
C GLU A 167 -36.79 26.68 -4.16
N ASN A 168 -36.96 26.94 -2.85
CA ASN A 168 -36.20 26.24 -1.82
C ASN A 168 -36.52 24.74 -1.78
N MET A 169 -37.80 24.38 -1.90
CA MET A 169 -38.24 22.98 -1.96
C MET A 169 -37.65 22.27 -3.18
N GLN A 170 -37.69 22.91 -4.36
CA GLN A 170 -37.11 22.38 -5.59
C GLN A 170 -35.59 22.19 -5.46
N GLN A 171 -34.88 23.17 -4.90
CA GLN A 171 -33.44 23.07 -4.67
C GLN A 171 -33.09 21.91 -3.72
N ARG A 172 -33.88 21.70 -2.66
CA ARG A 172 -33.71 20.58 -1.73
C ARG A 172 -33.94 19.23 -2.43
N ALA A 173 -34.99 19.10 -3.24
CA ALA A 173 -35.27 17.89 -4.00
C ALA A 173 -34.14 17.56 -4.99
N GLU A 174 -33.63 18.57 -5.68
CA GLU A 174 -32.53 18.41 -6.65
C GLU A 174 -31.21 18.03 -5.97
N LEU A 175 -30.92 18.56 -4.78
CA LEU A 175 -29.76 18.14 -3.98
C LEU A 175 -29.87 16.66 -3.57
N ILE A 176 -31.05 16.22 -3.13
CA ILE A 176 -31.29 14.80 -2.78
C ILE A 176 -31.06 13.91 -4.00
N ARG A 177 -31.62 14.29 -5.15
CA ARG A 177 -31.47 13.57 -6.43
C ARG A 177 -30.00 13.42 -6.82
N ARG A 178 -29.24 14.52 -6.84
CA ARG A 178 -27.80 14.49 -7.17
C ARG A 178 -26.96 13.70 -6.18
N ASN A 179 -27.33 13.72 -4.89
CA ASN A 179 -26.63 12.93 -3.88
C ASN A 179 -26.85 11.42 -4.10
N LYS A 180 -28.08 11.03 -4.45
CA LYS A 180 -28.40 9.65 -4.82
C LYS A 180 -27.58 9.19 -6.03
N GLU A 181 -27.52 9.99 -7.11
CA GLU A 181 -26.73 9.66 -8.31
C GLU A 181 -25.23 9.50 -8.02
N LYS A 182 -24.68 10.37 -7.17
CA LYS A 182 -23.28 10.25 -6.72
C LYS A 182 -23.07 8.96 -5.93
N SER A 183 -23.98 8.64 -5.02
CA SER A 183 -23.92 7.40 -4.23
C SER A 183 -23.96 6.15 -5.12
N GLU A 184 -24.86 6.11 -6.11
CA GLU A 184 -24.96 5.02 -7.09
C GLU A 184 -23.69 4.88 -7.95
N THR A 185 -23.05 6.00 -8.29
CA THR A 185 -21.79 5.99 -9.05
C THR A 185 -20.63 5.47 -8.20
N ILE A 186 -20.57 5.85 -6.92
CA ILE A 186 -19.58 5.33 -5.97
C ILE A 186 -19.74 3.81 -5.83
N GLU A 187 -20.95 3.30 -5.64
CA GLU A 187 -21.24 1.86 -5.54
C GLU A 187 -20.81 1.08 -6.80
N ARG A 188 -21.06 1.65 -7.98
CA ARG A 188 -20.64 1.05 -9.26
C ARG A 188 -19.12 0.95 -9.36
N LEU A 189 -18.40 2.02 -9.00
CA LEU A 189 -16.94 2.03 -9.01
C LEU A 189 -16.36 1.08 -7.97
N LEU A 190 -16.95 1.00 -6.77
CA LEU A 190 -16.57 0.04 -5.74
C LEU A 190 -16.70 -1.40 -6.24
N SER A 191 -17.81 -1.71 -6.91
CA SER A 191 -18.02 -3.04 -7.52
C SER A 191 -16.95 -3.37 -8.56
N GLN A 192 -16.56 -2.39 -9.38
CA GLN A 192 -15.51 -2.56 -10.39
C GLN A 192 -14.13 -2.78 -9.76
N VAL A 193 -13.80 -2.02 -8.71
CA VAL A 193 -12.54 -2.17 -7.96
C VAL A 193 -12.47 -3.53 -7.28
N ASN A 194 -13.55 -3.98 -6.64
CA ASN A 194 -13.60 -5.30 -6.00
C ASN A 194 -13.38 -6.42 -7.02
N ARG A 195 -14.07 -6.37 -8.17
CA ARG A 195 -13.85 -7.34 -9.26
C ARG A 195 -12.40 -7.37 -9.74
N LEU A 196 -11.80 -6.20 -9.99
CA LEU A 196 -10.39 -6.12 -10.40
C LEU A 196 -9.43 -6.61 -9.30
N THR A 197 -9.79 -6.42 -8.04
CA THR A 197 -9.04 -6.92 -6.90
C THR A 197 -9.07 -8.45 -6.87
N ASP A 198 -10.25 -9.06 -7.05
CA ASP A 198 -10.41 -10.51 -7.12
C ASP A 198 -9.68 -11.11 -8.33
N GLU A 199 -9.76 -10.46 -9.51
CA GLU A 199 -9.00 -10.85 -10.70
C GLU A 199 -7.49 -10.82 -10.43
N ASN A 200 -7.00 -9.76 -9.79
CA ASN A 200 -5.58 -9.67 -9.42
C ASN A 200 -5.18 -10.76 -8.43
N ILE A 201 -6.00 -11.04 -7.40
CA ILE A 201 -5.75 -12.13 -6.46
C ILE A 201 -5.68 -13.49 -7.19
N ASN A 202 -6.58 -13.72 -8.13
CA ASN A 202 -6.58 -14.93 -8.96
C ASN A 202 -5.32 -15.03 -9.83
N LEU A 203 -4.90 -13.95 -10.49
CA LEU A 203 -3.67 -13.91 -11.28
C LEU A 203 -2.43 -14.19 -10.42
N TRP A 204 -2.36 -13.59 -9.23
CA TRP A 204 -1.29 -13.87 -8.26
C TRP A 204 -1.25 -15.34 -7.85
N SER A 205 -2.41 -15.96 -7.66
CA SER A 205 -2.51 -17.39 -7.32
C SER A 205 -2.01 -18.27 -8.47
N HIS A 206 -2.38 -17.96 -9.72
CA HIS A 206 -1.90 -18.69 -10.89
C HIS A 206 -0.38 -18.55 -11.10
N LEU A 207 0.17 -17.35 -10.86
CA LEU A 207 1.61 -17.10 -10.91
C LEU A 207 2.37 -17.87 -9.81
N GLY A 208 1.79 -18.00 -8.61
CA GLY A 208 2.32 -18.83 -7.54
C GLY A 208 2.35 -20.32 -7.92
N SER A 209 1.24 -20.85 -8.44
CA SER A 209 1.15 -22.27 -8.84
C SER A 209 2.05 -22.64 -10.02
N HIS A 210 2.32 -21.73 -10.94
CA HIS A 210 3.24 -21.99 -12.06
C HIS A 210 4.69 -22.17 -11.58
N LYS A 211 5.07 -21.52 -10.47
CA LYS A 211 6.40 -21.62 -9.87
C LYS A 211 6.64 -23.00 -9.23
N ASP A 212 5.65 -23.51 -8.51
CA ASP A 212 5.70 -24.83 -7.85
C ASP A 212 5.66 -25.99 -8.87
N ALA A 213 4.89 -25.83 -9.96
CA ALA A 213 4.86 -26.82 -11.05
C ALA A 213 6.21 -26.93 -11.77
N THR A 214 6.89 -25.80 -12.03
CA THR A 214 8.22 -25.80 -12.66
C THR A 214 9.29 -26.47 -11.79
N ASP A 215 9.26 -26.27 -10.46
CA ASP A 215 10.21 -26.91 -9.54
C ASP A 215 9.99 -28.44 -9.46
N HIS A 216 8.74 -28.90 -9.50
CA HIS A 216 8.43 -30.34 -9.54
C HIS A 216 8.85 -31.02 -10.85
N THR A 217 8.76 -30.34 -12.00
CA THR A 217 9.21 -30.88 -13.29
C THR A 217 10.74 -30.94 -13.39
N ILE A 218 11.45 -29.91 -12.90
CA ILE A 218 12.92 -29.88 -12.87
C ILE A 218 13.49 -30.95 -11.92
N THR A 219 12.83 -31.17 -10.77
CA THR A 219 13.25 -32.19 -9.80
C THR A 219 13.07 -33.62 -10.32
N ARG A 220 12.07 -33.87 -11.19
CA ARG A 220 11.87 -35.19 -11.82
C ARG A 220 12.87 -35.49 -12.93
N GLN A 221 13.34 -34.49 -13.69
CA GLN A 221 14.33 -34.69 -14.75
C GLN A 221 15.77 -34.87 -14.24
N ASN A 222 16.09 -34.40 -13.03
CA ASN A 222 17.44 -34.50 -12.44
C ASN A 222 17.60 -35.65 -11.43
N LYS A 223 16.94 -36.80 -11.62
CA LYS A 223 17.18 -37.99 -10.79
C LYS A 223 18.39 -38.77 -11.36
N PRO A 224 19.54 -38.85 -10.66
CA PRO A 224 20.69 -39.59 -11.17
C PRO A 224 20.41 -41.09 -11.16
N GLN A 225 20.39 -41.69 -12.35
CA GLN A 225 20.37 -43.15 -12.56
C GLN A 225 21.76 -43.70 -12.23
N PHE A 226 22.04 -43.98 -10.96
CA PHE A 226 23.28 -44.64 -10.57
C PHE A 226 23.15 -46.15 -10.81
N SER A 227 23.45 -46.58 -12.04
CA SER A 227 23.61 -47.99 -12.40
C SER A 227 24.85 -48.55 -11.72
N ARG A 228 24.66 -49.29 -10.63
CA ARG A 228 25.74 -49.93 -9.88
C ARG A 228 26.26 -51.17 -10.63
N SER A 229 27.27 -50.97 -11.46
CA SER A 229 28.04 -52.05 -12.11
C SER A 229 28.74 -52.91 -11.05
N LYS A 230 28.37 -54.18 -10.94
CA LYS A 230 29.06 -55.17 -10.09
C LYS A 230 30.38 -55.58 -10.76
N SER A 231 31.50 -54.98 -10.36
CA SER A 231 32.83 -55.56 -10.61
C SER A 231 33.12 -56.63 -9.57
N LYS A 232 33.24 -57.89 -9.99
CA LYS A 232 33.83 -58.97 -9.18
C LYS A 232 35.35 -58.79 -9.19
N GLY A 233 35.95 -58.54 -8.03
CA GLY A 233 37.40 -58.60 -7.78
C GLY A 233 37.65 -59.40 -6.49
N PRO A 234 38.79 -60.09 -6.36
CA PRO A 234 38.91 -61.25 -5.47
C PRO A 234 39.08 -60.84 -4.01
N SER A 235 38.40 -61.59 -3.15
CA SER A 235 38.44 -61.49 -1.69
C SER A 235 39.78 -61.95 -1.14
N PHE A 236 40.58 -61.01 -0.63
CA PHE A 236 41.63 -61.27 0.36
C PHE A 236 41.24 -60.57 1.65
N LEU A 237 40.87 -61.34 2.68
CA LEU A 237 40.82 -60.87 4.05
C LEU A 237 41.75 -61.77 4.87
N GLY A 238 42.93 -61.22 5.17
CA GLY A 238 43.84 -61.73 6.17
C GLY A 238 43.23 -61.61 7.56
N ARG A 239 43.39 -62.67 8.33
CA ARG A 239 42.93 -62.85 9.71
C ARG A 239 43.94 -62.18 10.65
N LEU A 240 43.49 -61.24 11.49
CA LEU A 240 44.24 -60.80 12.66
C LEU A 240 43.36 -60.95 13.91
N THR A 241 43.69 -61.96 14.70
CA THR A 241 43.22 -62.19 16.06
C THR A 241 43.98 -61.24 17.00
N GLY A 242 43.27 -60.35 17.69
CA GLY A 242 43.81 -59.56 18.80
C GLY A 242 43.37 -60.17 20.12
N CYS A 243 44.34 -60.73 20.86
CA CYS A 243 44.17 -61.29 22.18
C CYS A 243 43.89 -60.22 23.23
N THR A 244 43.01 -60.55 24.17
CA THR A 244 42.86 -59.90 25.48
C THR A 244 44.06 -60.21 26.38
N GLY A 245 44.55 -59.24 27.13
CA GLY A 245 45.59 -59.46 28.13
C GLY A 245 45.78 -58.28 29.08
N THR A 246 45.18 -58.44 30.28
CA THR A 246 45.47 -57.86 31.60
C THR A 246 45.59 -56.35 31.76
#